data_AF-A0A7W6ZT36-F1
#
_entry.id   AF-A0A7W6ZT36-F1
#
_cell.length_a   1.000
_cell.length_b   1.000
_cell.length_c   1.000
_cell.angle_alpha   90.00
_cell.angle_beta   90.00
_cell.angle_gamma   90.00
#
_symmetry.space_group_name_H-M   'P 1'
#
loop_
_entity.id
_entity.type
_entity.pdbx_description
1 polymer ?
#
loop_
_entity_poly.entity_id
_entity_poly.type
_entity_poly.pdbx_seq_one_letter_code
_entity_poly.pdbx_strand_id
1 'polypeptide(L)' 'MIFVTAMIIGIAAGLQRSAIGSILGAALISIAFMAAVAGSAVPPPLMTLFVALGGYNLGFIGYLVTLDALERRRA' A
#
# COMPACT_ATOMS: atom_id res chain seq x y z
N MET A 1 9.33 -3.70 9.48
CA MET A 1 8.00 -3.36 10.03
C MET A 1 7.16 -2.56 9.04
N ILE A 2 7.61 -1.38 8.57
CA ILE A 2 6.84 -0.50 7.67
C ILE A 2 6.37 -1.14 6.36
N PHE A 3 7.22 -1.97 5.75
CA PHE A 3 6.87 -2.73 4.55
C PHE A 3 5.66 -3.64 4.77
N VAL A 4 5.69 -4.45 5.83
CA VAL A 4 4.63 -5.42 6.16
C VAL A 4 3.32 -4.69 6.44
N THR A 5 3.38 -3.59 7.20
CA THR A 5 2.20 -2.77 7.47
C THR A 5 1.60 -2.22 6.19
N ALA A 6 2.42 -1.62 5.31
CA ALA A 6 1.95 -1.09 4.05
C ALA A 6 1.38 -2.19 3.13
N MET A 7 2.00 -3.38 3.12
CA MET A 7 1.51 -4.54 2.39
C MET A 7 0.12 -4.99 2.85
N ILE A 8 -0.14 -5.04 4.16
CA ILE A 8 -1.46 -5.36 4.71
C ILE A 8 -2.48 -4.30 4.27
N ILE A 9 -2.11 -3.01 4.26
CA ILE A 9 -2.98 -1.94 3.76
C ILE A 9 -3.28 -2.12 2.27
N GLY A 10 -2.28 -2.55 1.48
CA GLY A 10 -2.46 -2.91 0.08
C GLY A 10 -3.48 -4.02 -0.14
N ILE A 11 -3.36 -5.12 0.63
CA ILE A 11 -4.33 -6.23 0.59
C ILE A 11 -5.73 -5.74 1.00
N ALA A 12 -5.82 -4.96 2.09
CA ALA A 12 -7.07 -4.40 2.57
C ALA A 12 -7.73 -3.46 1.56
N ALA A 13 -6.95 -2.69 0.81
CA ALA A 13 -7.44 -1.88 -0.29
C ALA A 13 -7.93 -2.73 -1.48
N GLY A 14 -7.30 -3.88 -1.74
CA GLY A 14 -7.76 -4.85 -2.74
C GLY A 14 -9.11 -5.47 -2.37
N LEU A 15 -9.33 -5.72 -1.08
CA LEU A 15 -10.63 -6.17 -0.55
C LEU A 15 -11.73 -5.11 -0.72
N GLN A 16 -11.36 -3.83 -0.83
CA GLN A 16 -12.31 -2.77 -1.12
C GLN A 16 -12.72 -2.87 -2.59
N ARG A 17 -14.03 -2.91 -2.85
CA ARG A 17 -14.60 -2.99 -4.21
C ARG A 17 -14.41 -1.71 -5.04
N SER A 18 -13.65 -0.74 -4.55
CA SER A 18 -13.54 0.61 -5.09
C SER A 18 -12.09 0.98 -5.37
N ALA A 19 -11.79 1.26 -6.64
CA ALA A 19 -10.49 1.79 -7.08
C ALA A 19 -10.14 3.13 -6.41
N ILE A 20 -11.15 3.86 -5.91
CA ILE A 20 -10.94 5.10 -5.16
C ILE A 20 -10.25 4.80 -3.82
N GLY A 21 -10.62 3.70 -3.16
CA GLY A 21 -10.02 3.29 -1.89
C GLY A 21 -8.55 2.93 -2.01
N SER A 22 -8.17 2.30 -3.14
CA SER A 22 -6.76 1.99 -3.39
C SER A 22 -5.92 3.23 -3.70
N ILE A 23 -6.44 4.14 -4.51
CA ILE A 23 -5.76 5.40 -4.82
C ILE A 23 -5.63 6.27 -3.57
N LEU A 24 -6.69 6.36 -2.75
CA LEU A 24 -6.66 7.06 -1.46
C LEU A 24 -5.64 6.46 -0.51
N GLY A 25 -5.54 5.13 -0.43
CA GLY A 25 -4.54 4.45 0.40
C GLY A 25 -3.12 4.89 0.03
N ALA A 26 -2.76 4.81 -1.26
CA ALA A 26 -1.44 5.23 -1.74
C ALA A 26 -1.18 6.74 -1.52
N ALA A 27 -2.18 7.58 -1.75
CA ALA A 27 -2.09 9.03 -1.56
C ALA A 27 -1.89 9.40 -0.08
N LEU A 28 -2.67 8.80 0.82
CA LEU A 28 -2.59 9.05 2.26
C LEU A 28 -1.25 8.61 2.85
N ILE A 29 -0.68 7.49 2.39
CA ILE A 29 0.68 7.06 2.79
C ILE A 29 1.72 8.13 2.41
N SER A 30 1.61 8.67 1.19
CA SER A 30 2.52 9.71 0.69
C SER A 30 2.37 11.03 1.47
N ILE A 31 1.13 11.44 1.75
CA ILE A 31 0.83 12.64 2.54
C ILE A 31 1.32 12.50 3.98
N ALA A 32 1.10 11.36 4.63
CA ALA A 32 1.57 11.11 5.99
C ALA A 32 3.10 11.19 6.07
N PHE A 33 3.80 10.67 5.07
CA PHE A 33 5.26 10.81 4.98
C PHE A 33 5.70 12.25 4.78
N MET A 34 5.06 13.01 3.89
CA MET A 34 5.36 14.42 3.69
C MET A 34 5.11 15.24 4.96
N ALA A 35 4.03 14.96 5.68
CA ALA A 35 3.76 15.58 6.98
C ALA A 35 4.84 15.24 8.02
N ALA A 36 5.27 13.98 8.07
CA ALA A 36 6.36 13.54 8.94
C ALA A 36 7.70 14.21 8.58
N VAL A 37 7.99 14.42 7.30
CA VAL A 37 9.18 15.16 6.85
C VAL A 37 9.11 16.62 7.27
N ALA A 38 7.97 17.29 7.06
CA ALA A 38 7.80 18.70 7.39
C ALA A 38 7.85 18.98 8.90
N GLY A 39 7.34 18.05 9.73
CA GLY A 39 7.29 18.19 11.18
C GLY A 39 8.53 17.67 11.93
N SER A 40 9.47 17.00 11.25
CA SER A 40 10.61 16.38 11.92
C SER A 40 11.84 17.29 11.92
N ALA A 41 12.50 17.37 13.08
CA ALA A 41 13.81 18.02 13.21
C ALA A 41 14.91 17.32 12.37
N VAL A 42 14.74 16.02 12.10
CA VAL A 42 15.60 15.23 11.20
C VAL A 42 14.71 14.54 10.17
N PRO A 43 14.87 14.83 8.86
CA PRO A 43 14.02 14.24 7.84
C PRO A 43 14.08 12.70 7.87
N PRO A 44 12.93 12.01 7.89
CA PRO A 44 12.91 10.56 7.78
C PRO A 44 13.45 10.13 6.39
N PRO A 45 14.10 8.96 6.30
CA PRO A 45 14.76 8.56 5.07
C PRO A 45 13.76 8.33 3.94
N LEU A 46 13.93 8.97 2.78
CA LEU A 46 13.06 8.79 1.61
C LEU A 46 12.92 7.31 1.18
N MET A 47 13.96 6.51 1.43
CA MET A 47 13.92 5.08 1.14
C MET A 47 12.82 4.35 1.92
N THR A 48 12.46 4.84 3.12
CA THR A 48 11.34 4.26 3.88
C THR A 48 9.98 4.52 3.24
N LEU A 49 9.80 5.66 2.54
CA LEU A 49 8.61 5.94 1.74
C LEU A 49 8.53 5.00 0.54
N PHE A 50 9.62 4.82 -0.21
CA PHE A 50 9.63 3.87 -1.34
C PHE A 50 9.36 2.43 -0.90
N VAL A 51 9.90 2.02 0.25
CA VAL A 51 9.60 0.71 0.84
C VAL A 51 8.13 0.60 1.25
N ALA A 52 7.53 1.65 1.81
CA ALA A 52 6.10 1.67 2.14
C ALA A 52 5.23 1.59 0.88
N LEU A 53 5.52 2.40 -0.14
CA LEU A 53 4.81 2.37 -1.42
C LEU A 53 4.97 1.01 -2.11
N GLY A 54 6.18 0.46 -2.12
CA GLY A 54 6.44 -0.88 -2.66
C GLY A 54 5.64 -1.95 -1.92
N GLY A 55 5.64 -1.92 -0.58
CA GLY A 55 4.83 -2.84 0.24
C GLY A 55 3.35 -2.75 -0.10
N TYR A 56 2.79 -1.53 -0.11
CA TYR A 56 1.39 -1.29 -0.47
C TYR A 56 1.03 -1.86 -1.84
N ASN A 57 1.79 -1.53 -2.88
CA ASN A 57 1.51 -2.00 -4.23
C ASN A 57 1.67 -3.52 -4.37
N LEU A 58 2.70 -4.12 -3.75
CA LEU A 58 2.91 -5.57 -3.76
C LEU A 58 1.79 -6.32 -3.04
N GLY A 59 1.30 -5.80 -1.92
CA GLY A 59 0.14 -6.35 -1.22
C GLY A 59 -1.13 -6.31 -2.06
N PHE A 60 -1.39 -5.18 -2.71
CA PHE A 60 -2.54 -5.00 -3.59
C PHE A 60 -2.49 -5.92 -4.82
N ILE A 61 -1.34 -5.98 -5.52
CA ILE A 61 -1.15 -6.86 -6.68
C ILE A 61 -1.25 -8.33 -6.25
N GLY A 62 -0.60 -8.71 -5.16
CA GLY A 62 -0.65 -10.08 -4.64
C GLY A 62 -2.07 -10.53 -4.33
N TYR A 63 -2.90 -9.63 -3.77
CA TYR A 63 -4.32 -9.90 -3.59
C TYR A 63 -5.06 -10.14 -4.92
N LEU A 64 -4.86 -9.27 -5.92
CA LEU A 64 -5.49 -9.43 -7.24
C LEU A 64 -5.10 -10.73 -7.93
N VAL A 65 -3.81 -11.09 -7.89
CA VAL A 65 -3.29 -12.35 -8.44
C VAL A 65 -3.92 -13.55 -7.73
N THR A 66 -4.11 -13.46 -6.41
CA THR A 66 -4.74 -14.53 -5.63
C THR A 66 -6.22 -14.70 -6.01
N LEU A 67 -6.94 -13.59 -6.21
CA LEU A 67 -8.32 -13.64 -6.71
C LEU A 67 -8.42 -14.26 -8.10
N ASP A 68 -7.60 -13.82 -9.05
CA ASP A 68 -7.60 -14.36 -10.42
C ASP A 68 -7.30 -15.88 -10.42
N ALA A 69 -6.34 -16.32 -9.61
CA ALA A 69 -6.03 -17.74 -9.46
C ALA A 69 -7.18 -18.55 -8.85
N LEU A 70 -7.95 -17.97 -7.92
CA LEU A 70 -9.14 -18.60 -7.33
C LEU A 70 -10.31 -18.64 -8.30
N GLU A 71 -10.55 -17.60 -9.08
CA GLU A 71 -11.59 -17.57 -10.12
C GLU A 71 -11.30 -18.60 -11.22
N ARG A 72 -10.05 -18.68 -11.71
CA ARG A 72 -9.63 -19.68 -12.71
C ARG A 72 -9.80 -21.12 -12.24
N ARG A 73 -9.73 -21.39 -10.94
CA ARG A 73 -9.97 -22.74 -10.38
C ARG A 73 -11.45 -23.09 -10.27
N ARG A 74 -12.34 -22.10 -10.40
CA ARG A 74 -13.78 -22.25 -10.20
C ARG A 74 -14.56 -22.38 -11.50
N ALA A 75 -13.99 -21.91 -12.61
CA ALA A 75 -14.48 -22.08 -13.98
C ALA A 75 -14.04 -23.42 -14.57
#